data_AF-A0A938DHI5-F1
#
_entry.id   AF-A0A938DHI5-F1
#
_cell.length_a   1.000
_cell.length_b   1.000
_cell.length_c   1.000
_cell.angle_alpha   90.00
_cell.angle_beta   90.00
_cell.angle_gamma   90.00
#
_symmetry.space_group_name_H-M   'P 1'
#
loop_
_entity.id
_entity.type
_entity.pdbx_description
1 polymer ?
#
loop_
_entity_poly.entity_id
_entity_poly.type
_entity_poly.pdbx_seq_one_letter_code
_entity_poly.pdbx_strand_id
1 'polypeptide(L)'
;MLRAVGLGDGDWEKPQIGIASAWNEVTPCNVSLRRLAAQSKLGVRAAGGVALEFGTITVSDGISMGHEGMRASLVSREVITDSVETVVHAERFDGFVGLAGCDKSIPAMLMAAARLNLPSVFVYNGSILPGVHKGNNIDITTVFEAVGACAAGTMTRDEVDEIERAACPGEGACGGMFTANTMSSIAEALGMSLPGTASPPAIDSRRDADARRAGEAVVNLLRLGIYPRDIMTKKAFENAIAIVNALGGSTNAVLHLLALANEAGVKLSLDDFNRIAARVPHIADTKPGGRYHMTDIDRIGGVPVVMKHLLDAGLFHGDVMTCTGKTMAENLAELRPPAPDNDVI
;
A
#
# COMPACT_ATOMS: atom_id res chain seq x y z
N MET A 1 26.09 -6.92 -21.56
CA MET A 1 24.80 -7.46 -21.07
C MET A 1 23.69 -6.43 -21.19
N LEU A 2 23.82 -5.22 -20.63
CA LEU A 2 22.76 -4.19 -20.69
C LEU A 2 22.26 -3.81 -22.11
N ARG A 3 23.12 -3.80 -23.13
CA ARG A 3 22.68 -3.62 -24.53
C ARG A 3 21.69 -4.68 -25.00
N ALA A 4 21.84 -5.92 -24.53
CA ALA A 4 20.96 -7.02 -24.92
C ALA A 4 19.55 -6.93 -24.31
N VAL A 5 19.38 -6.12 -23.25
CA VAL A 5 18.06 -5.78 -22.69
C VAL A 5 17.49 -4.47 -23.24
N GLY A 6 18.14 -3.90 -24.28
CA GLY A 6 17.61 -2.79 -25.07
C GLY A 6 18.22 -1.42 -24.78
N LEU A 7 19.25 -1.31 -23.93
CA LEU A 7 19.92 -0.01 -23.69
C LEU A 7 20.85 0.39 -24.85
N GLY A 8 20.78 1.65 -25.23
CA GLY A 8 21.64 2.28 -26.23
C GLY A 8 22.71 3.20 -25.62
N ASP A 9 23.51 3.83 -26.48
CA ASP A 9 24.61 4.72 -26.03
C ASP A 9 24.13 5.90 -25.19
N GLY A 10 22.95 6.43 -25.50
CA GLY A 10 22.34 7.54 -24.75
C GLY A 10 21.79 7.15 -23.37
N ASP A 11 21.92 5.91 -22.93
CA ASP A 11 21.37 5.43 -21.65
C ASP A 11 22.43 5.31 -20.54
N TRP A 12 23.73 5.34 -20.85
CA TRP A 12 24.79 5.08 -19.86
C TRP A 12 24.95 6.15 -18.77
N GLU A 13 24.48 7.36 -19.03
CA GLU A 13 24.52 8.48 -18.09
C GLU A 13 23.21 8.67 -17.32
N LYS A 14 22.18 7.86 -17.63
CA LYS A 14 20.87 7.95 -16.98
C LYS A 14 20.83 7.10 -15.72
N PRO A 15 20.11 7.52 -14.67
CA PRO A 15 19.91 6.69 -13.50
C PRO A 15 19.12 5.42 -13.87
N GLN A 16 19.57 4.27 -13.37
CA GLN A 16 18.92 2.98 -13.53
C GLN A 16 17.96 2.72 -12.37
N ILE A 17 16.67 2.64 -12.68
CA ILE A 17 15.59 2.45 -11.72
C ILE A 17 15.05 1.02 -11.84
N GLY A 18 15.12 0.28 -10.75
CA GLY A 18 14.45 -1.01 -10.61
C GLY A 18 12.93 -0.83 -10.52
N ILE A 19 12.17 -1.65 -11.25
CA ILE A 19 10.71 -1.73 -11.12
C ILE A 19 10.39 -3.09 -10.49
N ALA A 20 10.28 -3.11 -9.17
CA ALA A 20 10.10 -4.31 -8.37
C ALA A 20 8.62 -4.67 -8.26
N SER A 21 8.18 -5.68 -9.02
CA SER A 21 6.76 -6.06 -9.09
C SER A 21 6.48 -7.37 -8.36
N ALA A 22 5.51 -7.36 -7.45
CA ALA A 22 4.95 -8.56 -6.82
C ALA A 22 3.81 -9.18 -7.65
N TRP A 23 3.74 -8.90 -8.96
CA TRP A 23 2.69 -9.43 -9.84
C TRP A 23 2.68 -10.97 -9.88
N ASN A 24 1.48 -11.54 -9.88
CA ASN A 24 1.20 -12.96 -10.12
C ASN A 24 -0.31 -13.15 -10.36
N GLU A 25 -0.67 -14.37 -10.76
CA GLU A 25 -2.06 -14.79 -11.00
C GLU A 25 -2.57 -15.71 -9.89
N VAL A 26 -1.85 -15.86 -8.77
CA VAL A 26 -2.28 -16.73 -7.65
C VAL A 26 -3.34 -16.06 -6.76
N THR A 27 -3.59 -14.76 -6.93
CA THR A 27 -4.60 -14.01 -6.18
C THR A 27 -5.02 -12.73 -6.93
N PRO A 28 -6.29 -12.29 -6.83
CA PRO A 28 -6.74 -11.04 -7.43
C PRO A 28 -5.97 -9.81 -6.93
N CYS A 29 -5.37 -9.88 -5.74
CA CYS A 29 -4.64 -8.78 -5.11
C CYS A 29 -3.43 -8.30 -5.93
N ASN A 30 -2.92 -9.10 -6.86
CA ASN A 30 -1.66 -8.81 -7.55
C ASN A 30 -1.81 -8.64 -9.06
N VAL A 31 -2.99 -8.91 -9.63
CA VAL A 31 -3.19 -8.97 -11.09
C VAL A 31 -2.90 -7.63 -11.76
N SER A 32 -3.32 -6.52 -11.13
CA SER A 32 -3.12 -5.17 -11.67
C SER A 32 -1.66 -4.74 -11.74
N LEU A 33 -0.77 -5.34 -10.94
CA LEU A 33 0.62 -4.93 -10.84
C LEU A 33 1.37 -5.01 -12.17
N ARG A 34 0.99 -5.89 -13.10
CA ARG A 34 1.61 -5.96 -14.44
C ARG A 34 1.42 -4.68 -15.24
N ARG A 35 0.21 -4.12 -15.28
CA ARG A 35 -0.02 -2.85 -15.99
C ARG A 35 0.60 -1.68 -15.24
N LEU A 36 0.57 -1.69 -13.91
CA LEU A 36 1.14 -0.60 -13.10
C LEU A 36 2.68 -0.56 -13.19
N ALA A 37 3.33 -1.71 -13.29
CA ALA A 37 4.77 -1.78 -13.57
C ALA A 37 5.08 -1.18 -14.94
N ALA A 38 4.28 -1.49 -15.96
CA ALA A 38 4.41 -0.88 -17.29
C ALA A 38 4.28 0.65 -17.26
N GLN A 39 3.31 1.19 -16.51
CA GLN A 39 3.13 2.64 -16.35
C GLN A 39 4.29 3.29 -15.59
N SER A 40 4.79 2.64 -14.54
CA SER A 40 5.95 3.12 -13.77
C SER A 40 7.20 3.24 -14.65
N LYS A 41 7.42 2.27 -15.55
CA LYS A 41 8.52 2.34 -16.54
C LYS A 41 8.39 3.54 -17.47
N LEU A 42 7.17 3.87 -17.88
CA LEU A 42 6.92 5.03 -18.73
C LEU A 42 7.21 6.34 -17.98
N GLY A 43 6.85 6.42 -16.70
CA GLY A 43 7.17 7.55 -15.82
C GLY A 43 8.67 7.76 -15.65
N VAL A 44 9.41 6.69 -15.30
CA VAL A 44 10.87 6.74 -15.16
C VAL A 44 11.53 7.24 -16.45
N ARG A 45 11.14 6.69 -17.61
CA ARG A 45 11.70 7.09 -18.90
C ARG A 45 11.37 8.54 -19.25
N ALA A 46 10.14 8.98 -18.98
CA ALA A 46 9.72 10.37 -19.19
C ALA A 46 10.51 11.35 -18.30
N ALA A 47 10.87 10.92 -17.10
CA ALA A 47 11.72 11.68 -16.19
C ALA A 47 13.23 11.56 -16.52
N GLY A 48 13.64 10.86 -17.57
CA GLY A 48 15.05 10.77 -18.00
C GLY A 48 15.87 9.67 -17.32
N GLY A 49 15.22 8.69 -16.69
CA GLY A 49 15.86 7.47 -16.19
C GLY A 49 15.74 6.29 -17.16
N VAL A 50 16.43 5.20 -16.83
CA VAL A 50 16.23 3.88 -17.43
C VAL A 50 15.42 3.03 -16.47
N ALA A 51 14.40 2.32 -16.97
CA ALA A 51 13.56 1.45 -16.16
C ALA A 51 13.83 -0.02 -16.48
N LEU A 52 14.27 -0.78 -15.47
CA LEU A 52 14.54 -2.23 -15.55
C LEU A 52 13.60 -2.95 -14.58
N GLU A 53 12.71 -3.77 -15.12
CA GLU A 53 11.68 -4.47 -14.35
C GLU A 53 12.16 -5.84 -13.90
N PHE A 54 11.83 -6.19 -12.66
CA PHE A 54 12.06 -7.51 -12.10
C PHE A 54 10.92 -7.94 -11.17
N GLY A 55 10.81 -9.24 -10.95
CA GLY A 55 9.74 -9.83 -10.14
C GLY A 55 10.19 -10.23 -8.74
N THR A 56 9.23 -10.31 -7.83
CA THR A 56 9.34 -11.03 -6.55
C THR A 56 8.06 -11.83 -6.30
N ILE A 57 8.12 -12.78 -5.37
CA ILE A 57 6.96 -13.61 -4.99
C ILE A 57 5.92 -12.79 -4.22
N THR A 58 4.72 -13.32 -4.08
CA THR A 58 3.73 -12.91 -3.06
C THR A 58 2.78 -14.09 -2.85
N VAL A 59 2.27 -14.24 -1.63
CA VAL A 59 1.26 -15.25 -1.29
C VAL A 59 -0.09 -14.58 -1.06
N SER A 60 -1.15 -15.37 -1.10
CA SER A 60 -2.50 -14.89 -0.79
C SER A 60 -2.86 -15.20 0.65
N ASP A 61 -2.95 -14.18 1.50
CA ASP A 61 -3.46 -14.36 2.86
C ASP A 61 -4.86 -14.98 2.82
N GLY A 62 -5.77 -14.44 2.00
CA GLY A 62 -7.15 -14.94 1.86
C GLY A 62 -7.25 -16.41 1.46
N ILE A 63 -6.51 -16.86 0.44
CA ILE A 63 -6.55 -18.28 0.02
C ILE A 63 -5.84 -19.18 1.03
N SER A 64 -4.81 -18.69 1.72
CA SER A 64 -4.05 -19.51 2.65
C SER A 64 -4.74 -19.76 3.99
N MET A 65 -5.86 -19.07 4.27
CA MET A 65 -6.64 -19.19 5.50
C MET A 65 -7.23 -20.59 5.67
N GLY A 66 -7.14 -21.13 6.89
CA GLY A 66 -7.78 -22.39 7.26
C GLY A 66 -6.98 -23.67 7.00
N HIS A 67 -5.74 -23.57 6.50
CA HIS A 67 -4.88 -24.75 6.25
C HIS A 67 -3.37 -24.44 6.46
N GLU A 68 -2.51 -25.44 6.28
CA GLU A 68 -1.06 -25.35 6.57
C GLU A 68 -0.34 -24.19 5.86
N GLY A 69 -0.79 -23.82 4.66
CA GLY A 69 -0.24 -22.69 3.89
C GLY A 69 -0.20 -21.35 4.63
N MET A 70 -1.05 -21.12 5.65
CA MET A 70 -1.00 -19.88 6.45
C MET A 70 0.36 -19.68 7.15
N ARG A 71 1.11 -20.77 7.41
CA ARG A 71 2.48 -20.70 7.97
C ARG A 71 3.47 -20.01 7.03
N ALA A 72 3.15 -19.91 5.74
CA ALA A 72 3.96 -19.23 4.74
C ALA A 72 3.63 -17.73 4.59
N SER A 73 2.56 -17.21 5.20
CA SER A 73 2.14 -15.81 5.04
C SER A 73 3.20 -14.84 5.58
N LEU A 74 3.43 -14.81 6.90
CA LEU A 74 4.31 -13.79 7.48
C LEU A 74 5.76 -13.87 6.98
N VAL A 75 6.29 -15.08 6.79
CA VAL A 75 7.66 -15.27 6.27
C VAL A 75 7.80 -14.76 4.83
N SER A 76 6.73 -14.70 4.04
CA SER A 76 6.79 -14.10 2.71
C SER A 76 7.20 -12.63 2.75
N ARG A 77 6.94 -11.93 3.86
CA ARG A 77 7.41 -10.54 4.06
C ARG A 77 8.92 -10.46 3.96
N GLU A 78 9.63 -11.33 4.69
CA GLU A 78 11.09 -11.36 4.71
C GLU A 78 11.65 -11.79 3.35
N VAL A 79 11.09 -12.84 2.75
CA VAL A 79 11.51 -13.34 1.44
C VAL A 79 11.39 -12.26 0.37
N ILE A 80 10.32 -11.48 0.38
CA ILE A 80 10.13 -10.36 -0.57
C ILE A 80 11.15 -9.27 -0.31
N THR A 81 11.37 -8.88 0.94
CA THR A 81 12.36 -7.86 1.31
C THR A 81 13.76 -8.27 0.84
N ASP A 82 14.18 -9.50 1.14
CA ASP A 82 15.49 -10.02 0.75
C ASP A 82 15.62 -10.17 -0.77
N SER A 83 14.53 -10.52 -1.46
CA SER A 83 14.51 -10.61 -2.94
C SER A 83 14.77 -9.26 -3.58
N VAL A 84 14.08 -8.22 -3.11
CA VAL A 84 14.23 -6.85 -3.62
C VAL A 84 15.62 -6.31 -3.29
N GLU A 85 16.08 -6.49 -2.04
CA GLU A 85 17.44 -6.12 -1.63
C GLU A 85 18.49 -6.78 -2.53
N THR A 86 18.37 -8.09 -2.76
CA THR A 86 19.31 -8.86 -3.58
C THR A 86 19.45 -8.28 -4.98
N VAL A 87 18.32 -8.05 -5.67
CA VAL A 87 18.36 -7.55 -7.05
C VAL A 87 18.85 -6.11 -7.11
N VAL A 88 18.31 -5.23 -6.26
CA VAL A 88 18.73 -3.80 -6.25
C VAL A 88 20.22 -3.68 -5.90
N HIS A 89 20.70 -4.49 -4.96
CA HIS A 89 22.11 -4.52 -4.58
C HIS A 89 23.01 -5.15 -5.64
N ALA A 90 22.61 -6.26 -6.28
CA ALA A 90 23.45 -6.93 -7.27
C ALA A 90 23.58 -6.10 -8.56
N GLU A 91 22.45 -5.58 -9.05
CA GLU A 91 22.38 -4.84 -10.32
C GLU A 91 22.81 -3.38 -10.19
N ARG A 92 23.12 -2.92 -8.97
CA ARG A 92 23.57 -1.54 -8.66
C ARG A 92 22.57 -0.49 -9.16
N PHE A 93 21.28 -0.72 -8.99
CA PHE A 93 20.28 0.29 -9.32
C PHE A 93 20.45 1.52 -8.43
N ASP A 94 20.18 2.70 -9.00
CA ASP A 94 20.28 3.98 -8.30
C ASP A 94 19.06 4.21 -7.39
N GLY A 95 17.92 3.63 -7.74
CA GLY A 95 16.67 3.69 -6.98
C GLY A 95 15.67 2.66 -7.49
N PHE A 96 14.49 2.58 -6.87
CA PHE A 96 13.46 1.64 -7.34
C PHE A 96 12.02 2.07 -7.04
N VAL A 97 11.08 1.62 -7.87
CA VAL A 97 9.64 1.66 -7.57
C VAL A 97 9.22 0.27 -7.10
N GLY A 98 8.66 0.19 -5.89
CA GLY A 98 8.13 -1.05 -5.33
C GLY A 98 6.63 -1.14 -5.54
N LEU A 99 6.14 -2.19 -6.20
CA LEU A 99 4.72 -2.40 -6.48
C LEU A 99 4.19 -3.65 -5.79
N ALA A 100 3.21 -3.48 -4.90
CA ALA A 100 2.61 -4.57 -4.14
C ALA A 100 1.10 -4.36 -3.93
N GLY A 101 0.41 -5.44 -3.55
CA GLY A 101 -1.03 -5.42 -3.31
C GLY A 101 -1.48 -6.24 -2.13
N CYS A 102 -1.11 -7.52 -2.05
CA CYS A 102 -1.53 -8.38 -0.95
C CYS A 102 -0.81 -8.07 0.38
N ASP A 103 -1.52 -8.21 1.50
CA ASP A 103 -1.11 -7.96 2.89
C ASP A 103 0.40 -7.82 3.17
N LYS A 104 1.16 -8.91 3.01
CA LYS A 104 2.57 -8.98 3.45
C LYS A 104 3.56 -8.37 2.45
N SER A 105 3.17 -8.20 1.18
CA SER A 105 4.08 -7.64 0.17
C SER A 105 4.24 -6.12 0.30
N ILE A 106 3.23 -5.42 0.81
CA ILE A 106 3.31 -3.97 1.09
C ILE A 106 4.40 -3.64 2.11
N PRO A 107 4.36 -4.15 3.37
CA PRO A 107 5.42 -3.87 4.33
C PRO A 107 6.78 -4.38 3.85
N ALA A 108 6.83 -5.46 3.07
CA ALA A 108 8.09 -5.99 2.56
C ALA A 108 8.79 -5.02 1.60
N MET A 109 8.04 -4.39 0.68
CA MET A 109 8.57 -3.37 -0.23
C MET A 109 9.09 -2.15 0.54
N LEU A 110 8.35 -1.72 1.58
CA LEU A 110 8.75 -0.60 2.44
C LEU A 110 9.96 -0.94 3.33
N MET A 111 10.08 -2.18 3.81
CA MET A 111 11.25 -2.67 4.52
C MET A 111 12.49 -2.67 3.61
N ALA A 112 12.36 -3.14 2.36
CA ALA A 112 13.46 -3.09 1.39
C ALA A 112 13.91 -1.65 1.12
N ALA A 113 12.98 -0.72 0.96
CA ALA A 113 13.27 0.71 0.81
C ALA A 113 14.07 1.27 2.00
N ALA A 114 13.61 1.01 3.22
CA ALA A 114 14.27 1.46 4.44
C ALA A 114 15.67 0.85 4.64
N ARG A 115 15.82 -0.44 4.31
CA ARG A 115 17.08 -1.19 4.43
C ARG A 115 18.13 -0.71 3.44
N LEU A 116 17.78 -0.65 2.15
CA LEU A 116 18.68 -0.22 1.08
C LEU A 116 19.02 1.27 1.17
N ASN A 117 18.07 2.07 1.66
CA ASN A 117 18.16 3.52 1.72
C ASN A 117 18.59 4.17 0.39
N LEU A 118 18.05 3.66 -0.71
CA LEU A 118 18.14 4.25 -2.04
C LEU A 118 16.79 4.91 -2.38
N PRO A 119 16.75 5.99 -3.17
CA PRO A 119 15.50 6.67 -3.49
C PRO A 119 14.46 5.70 -4.02
N SER A 120 13.28 5.71 -3.41
CA SER A 120 12.25 4.73 -3.71
C SER A 120 10.85 5.28 -3.51
N VAL A 121 9.90 4.79 -4.30
CA VAL A 121 8.47 5.12 -4.19
C VAL A 121 7.66 3.84 -4.16
N PHE A 122 6.68 3.77 -3.25
CA PHE A 122 5.75 2.64 -3.17
C PHE A 122 4.47 2.90 -3.96
N VAL A 123 4.04 1.90 -4.75
CA VAL A 123 2.79 1.91 -5.51
C VAL A 123 1.92 0.74 -5.04
N TYR A 124 0.74 1.10 -4.50
CA TYR A 124 -0.30 0.12 -4.16
C TYR A 124 -1.12 -0.26 -5.39
N ASN A 125 -1.49 -1.54 -5.48
CA ASN A 125 -2.28 -2.08 -6.59
C ASN A 125 -3.73 -1.55 -6.64
N GLY A 126 -4.29 -1.18 -5.48
CA GLY A 126 -5.67 -0.74 -5.28
C GLY A 126 -6.59 -1.80 -4.65
N SER A 127 -7.63 -1.31 -3.99
CA SER A 127 -8.68 -2.16 -3.39
C SER A 127 -9.54 -2.84 -4.45
N ILE A 128 -10.03 -4.06 -4.16
CA ILE A 128 -11.11 -4.69 -4.92
C ILE A 128 -12.40 -3.89 -4.71
N LEU A 129 -13.28 -3.90 -5.71
CA LEU A 129 -14.66 -3.46 -5.51
C LEU A 129 -15.41 -4.47 -4.62
N PRO A 130 -16.35 -4.04 -3.77
CA PRO A 130 -17.22 -4.97 -3.07
C PRO A 130 -18.06 -5.79 -4.06
N GLY A 131 -18.27 -7.05 -3.75
CA GLY A 131 -19.27 -7.89 -4.42
C GLY A 131 -20.69 -7.45 -4.05
N VAL A 132 -21.69 -7.92 -4.79
CA VAL A 132 -23.10 -7.62 -4.51
C VAL A 132 -23.91 -8.91 -4.42
N HIS A 133 -24.59 -9.11 -3.30
CA HIS A 133 -25.51 -10.23 -3.10
C HIS A 133 -26.82 -9.74 -2.46
N LYS A 134 -27.95 -9.99 -3.12
CA LYS A 134 -29.30 -9.55 -2.70
C LYS A 134 -29.38 -8.05 -2.34
N GLY A 135 -28.65 -7.21 -3.09
CA GLY A 135 -28.62 -5.76 -2.89
C GLY A 135 -27.67 -5.27 -1.79
N ASN A 136 -26.95 -6.17 -1.11
CA ASN A 136 -25.98 -5.83 -0.08
C ASN A 136 -24.55 -5.99 -0.61
N ASN A 137 -23.65 -5.11 -0.15
CA ASN A 137 -22.22 -5.25 -0.42
C ASN A 137 -21.65 -6.42 0.39
N ILE A 138 -20.91 -7.29 -0.28
CA ILE A 138 -20.26 -8.46 0.30
C ILE A 138 -18.77 -8.50 -0.04
N ASP A 139 -18.03 -9.30 0.72
CA ASP A 139 -16.58 -9.42 0.65
C ASP A 139 -16.11 -10.77 1.20
N ILE A 140 -14.79 -10.98 1.27
CA ILE A 140 -14.20 -12.24 1.74
C ILE A 140 -14.61 -12.61 3.17
N THR A 141 -14.81 -11.63 4.06
CA THR A 141 -15.32 -11.89 5.41
C THR A 141 -16.73 -12.44 5.38
N THR A 142 -17.57 -11.95 4.46
CA THR A 142 -18.92 -12.47 4.24
C THR A 142 -18.90 -13.94 3.82
N VAL A 143 -17.92 -14.36 3.01
CA VAL A 143 -17.74 -15.77 2.62
C VAL A 143 -17.41 -16.64 3.84
N PHE A 144 -16.50 -16.19 4.70
CA PHE A 144 -16.16 -16.94 5.93
C PHE A 144 -17.35 -17.05 6.88
N GLU A 145 -18.11 -15.97 7.06
CA GLU A 145 -19.33 -15.97 7.87
C GLU A 145 -20.42 -16.87 7.28
N ALA A 146 -20.59 -16.88 5.95
CA ALA A 146 -21.54 -17.74 5.25
C ALA A 146 -21.25 -19.23 5.48
N VAL A 147 -19.98 -19.65 5.45
CA VAL A 147 -19.58 -21.02 5.79
C VAL A 147 -19.97 -21.37 7.23
N GLY A 148 -19.75 -20.46 8.18
CA GLY A 148 -20.16 -20.62 9.58
C GLY A 148 -21.68 -20.73 9.74
N ALA A 149 -22.43 -19.86 9.08
CA ALA A 149 -23.90 -19.85 9.09
C ALA A 149 -24.48 -21.14 8.49
N CYS A 150 -23.90 -21.65 7.41
CA CYS A 150 -24.30 -22.92 6.80
C CYS A 150 -24.03 -24.09 7.75
N ALA A 151 -22.87 -24.12 8.41
CA ALA A 151 -22.56 -25.15 9.41
C ALA A 151 -23.50 -25.09 10.64
N ALA A 152 -23.98 -23.91 11.00
CA ALA A 152 -24.97 -23.70 12.06
C ALA A 152 -26.43 -24.00 11.62
N GLY A 153 -26.66 -24.31 10.34
CA GLY A 153 -28.00 -24.56 9.79
C GLY A 153 -28.85 -23.31 9.58
N THR A 154 -28.27 -22.12 9.64
CA THR A 154 -28.96 -20.83 9.44
C THR A 154 -28.82 -20.27 8.03
N MET A 155 -28.13 -20.97 7.13
CA MET A 155 -27.94 -20.63 5.72
C MET A 155 -27.89 -21.93 4.89
N THR A 156 -28.42 -21.91 3.67
CA THR A 156 -28.35 -23.09 2.78
C THR A 156 -27.00 -23.17 2.07
N ARG A 157 -26.64 -24.37 1.59
CA ARG A 157 -25.42 -24.53 0.78
C ARG A 157 -25.47 -23.72 -0.51
N ASP A 158 -26.64 -23.67 -1.16
CA ASP A 158 -26.83 -22.89 -2.38
C ASP A 158 -26.58 -21.39 -2.14
N GLU A 159 -27.02 -20.85 -1.00
CA GLU A 159 -26.76 -19.46 -0.64
C GLU A 159 -25.28 -19.18 -0.37
N VAL A 160 -24.54 -20.13 0.22
CA VAL A 160 -23.08 -20.02 0.34
C VAL A 160 -22.42 -19.97 -1.04
N ASP A 161 -22.84 -20.82 -1.97
CA ASP A 161 -22.29 -20.86 -3.32
C ASP A 161 -22.65 -19.57 -4.11
N GLU A 162 -23.82 -18.96 -3.87
CA GLU A 162 -24.16 -17.64 -4.43
C GLU A 162 -23.25 -16.52 -3.90
N ILE A 163 -22.94 -16.54 -2.59
CA ILE A 163 -22.04 -15.55 -1.96
C ILE A 163 -20.60 -15.74 -2.49
N GLU A 164 -20.11 -16.97 -2.59
CA GLU A 164 -18.78 -17.31 -3.11
C GLU A 164 -18.54 -16.74 -4.51
N ARG A 165 -19.50 -16.92 -5.42
CA ARG A 165 -19.41 -16.44 -6.81
C ARG A 165 -19.43 -14.92 -6.94
N ALA A 166 -19.93 -14.20 -5.93
CA ALA A 166 -20.16 -12.76 -5.99
C ALA A 166 -19.15 -11.94 -5.18
N ALA A 167 -18.51 -12.53 -4.15
CA ALA A 167 -17.69 -11.79 -3.18
C ALA A 167 -16.42 -11.13 -3.75
N CYS A 168 -15.83 -11.70 -4.79
CA CYS A 168 -14.57 -11.25 -5.39
C CYS A 168 -14.77 -10.92 -6.88
N PRO A 169 -15.31 -9.74 -7.22
CA PRO A 169 -15.75 -9.43 -8.60
C PRO A 169 -14.61 -9.19 -9.60
N GLY A 170 -13.35 -9.09 -9.16
CA GLY A 170 -12.23 -8.83 -10.05
C GLY A 170 -10.90 -8.60 -9.34
N GLU A 171 -10.02 -7.84 -9.98
CA GLU A 171 -8.71 -7.49 -9.44
C GLU A 171 -8.79 -6.51 -8.26
N GLY A 172 -7.83 -6.61 -7.33
CA GLY A 172 -7.72 -5.75 -6.16
C GLY A 172 -7.50 -6.52 -4.86
N ALA A 173 -6.95 -5.85 -3.84
CA ALA A 173 -6.80 -6.42 -2.50
C ALA A 173 -8.11 -6.34 -1.69
N CYS A 174 -8.18 -7.00 -0.54
CA CYS A 174 -9.41 -7.08 0.27
C CYS A 174 -9.97 -5.68 0.61
N GLY A 175 -11.29 -5.47 0.40
CA GLY A 175 -11.88 -4.13 0.37
C GLY A 175 -12.07 -3.40 1.70
N GLY A 176 -12.09 -4.13 2.82
CA GLY A 176 -12.14 -3.54 4.16
C GLY A 176 -10.78 -3.01 4.62
N MET A 177 -10.73 -2.39 5.79
CA MET A 177 -9.51 -1.93 6.47
C MET A 177 -8.72 -3.09 7.10
N PHE A 178 -8.52 -4.17 6.33
CA PHE A 178 -7.59 -5.26 6.65
C PHE A 178 -6.13 -4.81 6.45
N THR A 179 -5.17 -5.74 6.55
CA THR A 179 -3.75 -5.38 6.49
C THR A 179 -3.38 -4.66 5.20
N ALA A 180 -3.83 -5.10 4.03
CA ALA A 180 -3.51 -4.44 2.75
C ALA A 180 -3.89 -2.94 2.73
N ASN A 181 -5.15 -2.61 2.97
CA ASN A 181 -5.62 -1.22 2.99
C ASN A 181 -5.09 -0.40 4.18
N THR A 182 -4.83 -1.05 5.33
CA THR A 182 -4.15 -0.41 6.46
C THR A 182 -2.72 -0.03 6.07
N MET A 183 -1.98 -0.95 5.45
CA MET A 183 -0.58 -0.75 5.06
C MET A 183 -0.42 0.21 3.87
N SER A 184 -1.38 0.25 2.94
CA SER A 184 -1.39 1.28 1.88
C SER A 184 -1.62 2.68 2.45
N SER A 185 -2.54 2.81 3.40
CA SER A 185 -2.78 4.07 4.13
C SER A 185 -1.57 4.50 4.96
N ILE A 186 -0.89 3.53 5.60
CA ILE A 186 0.41 3.75 6.26
C ILE A 186 1.47 4.25 5.29
N ALA A 187 1.55 3.69 4.08
CA ALA A 187 2.55 4.10 3.10
C ALA A 187 2.38 5.56 2.67
N GLU A 188 1.14 6.03 2.51
CA GLU A 188 0.84 7.45 2.32
C GLU A 188 1.20 8.30 3.54
N ALA A 189 0.80 7.88 4.74
CA ALA A 189 1.03 8.63 5.98
C ALA A 189 2.52 8.74 6.35
N LEU A 190 3.31 7.70 6.04
CA LEU A 190 4.77 7.72 6.14
C LEU A 190 5.41 8.66 5.11
N GLY A 191 4.71 8.97 4.02
CA GLY A 191 5.24 9.73 2.89
C GLY A 191 5.99 8.87 1.86
N MET A 192 5.84 7.55 1.88
CA MET A 192 6.51 6.64 0.92
C MET A 192 5.67 6.35 -0.33
N SER A 193 4.38 6.66 -0.30
CA SER A 193 3.48 6.67 -1.46
C SER A 193 3.02 8.08 -1.79
N LEU A 194 2.72 8.32 -3.06
CA LEU A 194 2.15 9.59 -3.48
C LEU A 194 0.80 9.82 -2.77
N PRO A 195 0.54 11.01 -2.24
CA PRO A 195 -0.72 11.32 -1.57
C PRO A 195 -1.95 11.09 -2.47
N GLY A 196 -2.98 10.45 -1.92
CA GLY A 196 -4.24 10.11 -2.60
C GLY A 196 -4.18 8.87 -3.49
N THR A 197 -3.18 8.00 -3.31
CA THR A 197 -2.98 6.81 -4.15
C THR A 197 -3.31 5.46 -3.50
N ALA A 198 -3.64 5.43 -2.22
CA ALA A 198 -4.01 4.26 -1.44
C ALA A 198 -5.50 3.90 -1.58
N SER A 199 -6.36 4.90 -1.82
CA SER A 199 -7.81 4.72 -1.83
C SER A 199 -8.44 4.28 -3.16
N PRO A 200 -7.98 4.72 -4.36
CA PRO A 200 -8.73 4.40 -5.56
C PRO A 200 -8.67 2.89 -5.86
N PRO A 201 -9.78 2.31 -6.35
CA PRO A 201 -9.85 0.87 -6.55
C PRO A 201 -8.90 0.41 -7.66
N ALA A 202 -8.53 -0.87 -7.64
CA ALA A 202 -7.56 -1.43 -8.58
C ALA A 202 -7.98 -1.19 -10.04
N ILE A 203 -9.25 -1.40 -10.36
CA ILE A 203 -9.78 -1.25 -11.72
C ILE A 203 -9.81 0.21 -12.22
N ASP A 204 -9.55 1.19 -11.36
CA ASP A 204 -9.65 2.61 -11.70
C ASP A 204 -8.45 3.08 -12.52
N SER A 205 -8.70 3.79 -13.62
CA SER A 205 -7.65 4.31 -14.50
C SER A 205 -6.76 5.36 -13.85
N ARG A 206 -7.18 5.97 -12.73
CA ARG A 206 -6.30 6.80 -11.89
C ARG A 206 -5.05 6.03 -11.45
N ARG A 207 -5.13 4.71 -11.26
CA ARG A 207 -3.99 3.88 -10.82
C ARG A 207 -2.86 3.88 -11.83
N ASP A 208 -3.19 3.89 -13.12
CA ASP A 208 -2.21 3.96 -14.20
C ASP A 208 -1.46 5.30 -14.18
N ALA A 209 -2.16 6.40 -13.96
CA ALA A 209 -1.55 7.73 -13.81
C ALA A 209 -0.68 7.79 -12.56
N ASP A 210 -1.13 7.19 -11.45
CA ASP A 210 -0.42 7.19 -10.18
C ASP A 210 0.88 6.39 -10.23
N ALA A 211 0.86 5.22 -10.90
CA ALA A 211 2.06 4.44 -11.16
C ALA A 211 3.05 5.18 -12.06
N ARG A 212 2.57 5.89 -13.09
CA ARG A 212 3.43 6.75 -13.91
C ARG A 212 4.08 7.86 -13.09
N ARG A 213 3.28 8.59 -12.29
CA ARG A 213 3.80 9.65 -11.40
C ARG A 213 4.81 9.11 -10.39
N ALA A 214 4.65 7.88 -9.91
CA ALA A 214 5.63 7.25 -9.01
C ALA A 214 6.98 7.02 -9.70
N GLY A 215 6.97 6.61 -10.98
CA GLY A 215 8.18 6.51 -11.79
C GLY A 215 8.88 7.85 -12.02
N GLU A 216 8.12 8.95 -12.15
CA GLU A 216 8.68 10.29 -12.24
C GLU A 216 9.25 10.75 -10.89
N ALA A 217 8.51 10.48 -9.80
CA ALA A 217 8.87 10.86 -8.45
C ALA A 217 10.19 10.22 -7.98
N VAL A 218 10.43 8.94 -8.26
CA VAL A 218 11.69 8.29 -7.84
C VAL A 218 12.93 8.92 -8.52
N VAL A 219 12.81 9.31 -9.79
CA VAL A 219 13.89 10.02 -10.50
C VAL A 219 14.07 11.44 -9.94
N ASN A 220 12.97 12.09 -9.53
CA ASN A 220 13.05 13.38 -8.85
C ASN A 220 13.74 13.26 -7.47
N LEU A 221 13.42 12.25 -6.68
CA LEU A 221 14.08 12.00 -5.38
C LEU A 221 15.59 11.80 -5.54
N LEU A 222 16.02 11.10 -6.59
CA LEU A 222 17.43 10.97 -6.94
C LEU A 222 18.10 12.32 -7.20
N ARG A 223 17.44 13.21 -7.96
CA ARG A 223 17.96 14.56 -8.24
C ARG A 223 18.06 15.41 -6.98
N LEU A 224 17.10 15.26 -6.07
CA LEU A 224 17.05 16.00 -4.81
C LEU A 224 17.94 15.39 -3.73
N GLY A 225 18.46 14.17 -3.93
CA GLY A 225 19.21 13.45 -2.90
C GLY A 225 18.36 13.12 -1.68
N ILE A 226 17.09 12.76 -1.89
CA ILE A 226 16.15 12.38 -0.82
C ILE A 226 16.04 10.85 -0.77
N TYR A 227 16.27 10.29 0.41
CA TYR A 227 16.31 8.86 0.64
C TYR A 227 15.18 8.40 1.58
N PRO A 228 14.83 7.11 1.58
CA PRO A 228 13.78 6.57 2.45
C PRO A 228 13.95 6.91 3.94
N ARG A 229 15.18 6.97 4.46
CA ARG A 229 15.43 7.34 5.87
C ARG A 229 15.25 8.83 6.17
N ASP A 230 15.27 9.70 5.16
CA ASP A 230 14.91 11.11 5.32
C ASP A 230 13.38 11.29 5.43
N ILE A 231 12.62 10.35 4.87
CA ILE A 231 11.16 10.31 4.86
C ILE A 231 10.63 9.56 6.09
N MET A 232 11.13 8.34 6.33
CA MET A 232 10.71 7.42 7.38
C MET A 232 11.30 7.78 8.75
N THR A 233 11.05 9.01 9.20
CA THR A 233 11.50 9.54 10.48
C THR A 233 10.58 9.10 11.62
N LYS A 234 11.00 9.31 12.88
CA LYS A 234 10.13 9.07 14.05
C LYS A 234 8.77 9.74 13.90
N LYS A 235 8.72 11.00 13.47
CA LYS A 235 7.46 11.73 13.26
C LYS A 235 6.59 11.10 12.17
N ALA A 236 7.19 10.63 11.07
CA ALA A 236 6.46 9.91 10.02
C ALA A 236 5.86 8.58 10.55
N PHE A 237 6.59 7.85 11.39
CA PHE A 237 6.04 6.67 12.07
C PHE A 237 4.89 7.03 13.04
N GLU A 238 4.98 8.17 13.74
CA GLU A 238 3.86 8.64 14.57
C GLU A 238 2.63 9.00 13.72
N ASN A 239 2.81 9.61 12.56
CA ASN A 239 1.75 9.84 11.57
C ASN A 239 1.10 8.52 11.11
N ALA A 240 1.91 7.52 10.78
CA ALA A 240 1.42 6.21 10.39
C ALA A 240 0.56 5.57 11.48
N ILE A 241 0.99 5.63 12.75
CA ILE A 241 0.21 5.14 13.89
C ILE A 241 -1.08 5.94 14.07
N ALA A 242 -1.05 7.26 13.90
CA ALA A 242 -2.25 8.09 13.97
C ALA A 242 -3.27 7.67 12.91
N ILE A 243 -2.83 7.41 11.68
CA ILE A 243 -3.70 6.95 10.59
C ILE A 243 -4.28 5.57 10.85
N VAL A 244 -3.50 4.64 11.42
CA VAL A 244 -4.02 3.33 11.83
C VAL A 244 -5.16 3.48 12.84
N ASN A 245 -5.00 4.33 13.86
CA ASN A 245 -6.04 4.55 14.86
C ASN A 245 -7.28 5.22 14.26
N ALA A 246 -7.09 6.28 13.47
CA ALA A 246 -8.17 7.04 12.85
C ALA A 246 -9.04 6.18 11.92
N LEU A 247 -8.42 5.26 11.18
CA LEU A 247 -9.10 4.38 10.23
C LEU A 247 -9.62 3.06 10.85
N GLY A 248 -9.33 2.78 12.12
CA GLY A 248 -9.64 1.47 12.71
C GLY A 248 -8.85 0.32 12.08
N GLY A 249 -7.59 0.58 11.73
CA GLY A 249 -6.74 -0.33 10.97
C GLY A 249 -6.35 -1.61 11.71
N SER A 250 -5.89 -2.59 10.93
CA SER A 250 -5.50 -3.92 11.41
C SER A 250 -4.40 -3.87 12.48
N THR A 251 -4.51 -4.72 13.51
CA THR A 251 -3.46 -4.90 14.53
C THR A 251 -2.14 -5.42 13.96
N ASN A 252 -2.15 -6.06 12.78
CA ASN A 252 -0.92 -6.44 12.06
C ASN A 252 -0.03 -5.22 11.74
N ALA A 253 -0.61 -4.02 11.66
CA ALA A 253 0.15 -2.79 11.50
C ALA A 253 1.20 -2.59 12.59
N VAL A 254 0.94 -3.04 13.83
CA VAL A 254 1.92 -2.95 14.93
C VAL A 254 3.19 -3.73 14.58
N LEU A 255 3.04 -4.98 14.15
CA LEU A 255 4.15 -5.84 13.74
C LEU A 255 4.92 -5.26 12.55
N HIS A 256 4.20 -4.73 11.58
CA HIS A 256 4.80 -4.18 10.37
C HIS A 256 5.52 -2.86 10.64
N LEU A 257 4.90 -1.90 11.33
CA LEU A 257 5.53 -0.61 11.65
C LEU A 257 6.78 -0.78 12.52
N LEU A 258 6.79 -1.71 13.48
CA LEU A 258 7.99 -2.04 14.24
C LEU A 258 9.12 -2.59 13.35
N ALA A 259 8.79 -3.47 12.40
CA ALA A 259 9.77 -4.01 11.45
C ALA A 259 10.30 -2.91 10.51
N LEU A 260 9.43 -2.07 9.94
CA LEU A 260 9.82 -0.93 9.11
C LEU A 260 10.72 0.04 9.88
N ALA A 261 10.38 0.35 11.14
CA ALA A 261 11.16 1.24 11.99
C ALA A 261 12.55 0.67 12.26
N ASN A 262 12.65 -0.65 12.50
CA ASN A 262 13.94 -1.33 12.66
C ASN A 262 14.81 -1.20 11.40
N GLU A 263 14.26 -1.46 10.20
CA GLU A 263 14.99 -1.31 8.93
C GLU A 263 15.42 0.13 8.65
N ALA A 264 14.60 1.11 9.08
CA ALA A 264 14.90 2.53 8.96
C ALA A 264 15.88 3.04 10.03
N GLY A 265 16.23 2.24 11.04
CA GLY A 265 17.04 2.67 12.18
C GLY A 265 16.31 3.62 13.14
N VAL A 266 14.98 3.61 13.15
CA VAL A 266 14.13 4.45 14.02
C VAL A 266 13.69 3.67 15.24
N LYS A 267 13.87 4.27 16.43
CA LYS A 267 13.35 3.69 17.68
C LYS A 267 11.84 3.84 17.76
N LEU A 268 11.14 2.71 17.58
CA LEU A 268 9.69 2.59 17.78
C LEU A 268 9.41 1.45 18.74
N SER A 269 8.47 1.67 19.66
CA SER A 269 8.10 0.73 20.72
C SER A 269 6.59 0.60 20.85
N LEU A 270 6.10 -0.42 21.54
CA LEU A 270 4.67 -0.58 21.83
C LEU A 270 4.09 0.61 22.60
N ASP A 271 4.89 1.27 23.45
CA ASP A 271 4.46 2.44 24.20
C ASP A 271 4.11 3.63 23.29
N ASP A 272 4.76 3.74 22.13
CA ASP A 272 4.43 4.76 21.14
C ASP A 272 3.02 4.55 20.57
N PHE A 273 2.63 3.29 20.33
CA PHE A 273 1.29 2.97 19.86
C PHE A 273 0.24 3.36 20.91
N ASN A 274 0.46 2.98 22.17
CA ASN A 274 -0.45 3.33 23.26
C ASN A 274 -0.58 4.84 23.46
N ARG A 275 0.55 5.57 23.43
CA ARG A 275 0.58 7.03 23.60
C ARG A 275 -0.20 7.76 22.50
N ILE A 276 -0.11 7.29 21.26
CA ILE A 276 -0.80 7.91 20.13
C ILE A 276 -2.28 7.51 20.12
N ALA A 277 -2.58 6.23 20.35
CA ALA A 277 -3.96 5.72 20.44
C ALA A 277 -4.77 6.41 21.55
N ALA A 278 -4.14 6.80 22.65
CA ALA A 278 -4.79 7.56 23.73
C ALA A 278 -5.26 8.97 23.31
N ARG A 279 -4.81 9.49 22.16
CA ARG A 279 -5.10 10.85 21.68
C ARG A 279 -5.86 10.87 20.35
N VAL A 280 -5.64 9.87 19.50
CA VAL A 280 -6.22 9.82 18.15
C VAL A 280 -7.50 9.01 18.18
N PRO A 281 -8.68 9.63 17.93
CA PRO A 281 -9.95 8.91 17.91
C PRO A 281 -10.06 8.02 16.68
N HIS A 282 -10.86 6.96 16.79
CA HIS A 282 -11.34 6.20 15.65
C HIS A 282 -12.49 6.99 14.99
N ILE A 283 -12.31 7.39 13.72
CA ILE A 283 -13.25 8.27 13.02
C ILE A 283 -13.83 7.65 11.75
N ALA A 284 -13.26 6.55 11.23
CA ALA A 284 -13.75 5.91 10.02
C ALA A 284 -14.77 4.79 10.30
N ASP A 285 -15.95 4.86 9.68
CA ASP A 285 -16.96 3.80 9.77
C ASP A 285 -16.70 2.69 8.73
N THR A 286 -15.57 2.00 8.85
CA THR A 286 -15.11 1.05 7.81
C THR A 286 -15.06 -0.39 8.30
N LYS A 287 -15.37 -1.33 7.41
CA LYS A 287 -15.21 -2.76 7.70
C LYS A 287 -13.77 -3.07 8.10
N PRO A 288 -13.53 -4.03 9.02
CA PRO A 288 -14.52 -4.93 9.61
C PRO A 288 -15.28 -4.35 10.82
N GLY A 289 -14.90 -3.19 11.36
CA GLY A 289 -15.54 -2.60 12.54
C GLY A 289 -16.81 -1.78 12.25
N GLY A 290 -16.97 -1.37 10.99
CA GLY A 290 -18.03 -0.47 10.52
C GLY A 290 -18.68 -0.92 9.20
N ARG A 291 -19.32 0.00 8.49
CA ARG A 291 -20.19 -0.27 7.33
C ARG A 291 -19.47 -0.22 5.98
N TYR A 292 -18.51 0.68 5.82
CA TYR A 292 -17.98 1.09 4.51
C TYR A 292 -16.70 0.36 4.09
N HIS A 293 -16.41 0.38 2.79
CA HIS A 293 -15.18 -0.17 2.20
C HIS A 293 -14.20 0.96 1.82
N MET A 294 -12.96 0.62 1.47
CA MET A 294 -11.96 1.61 1.00
C MET A 294 -12.45 2.41 -0.21
N THR A 295 -13.31 1.82 -1.05
CA THR A 295 -13.93 2.52 -2.18
C THR A 295 -14.83 3.68 -1.76
N ASP A 296 -15.42 3.63 -0.57
CA ASP A 296 -16.25 4.70 -0.05
C ASP A 296 -15.39 5.84 0.52
N ILE A 297 -14.25 5.49 1.15
CA ILE A 297 -13.23 6.48 1.53
C ILE A 297 -12.71 7.21 0.28
N ASP A 298 -12.45 6.49 -0.82
CA ASP A 298 -12.01 7.10 -2.07
C ASP A 298 -13.02 8.14 -2.61
N ARG A 299 -14.32 7.81 -2.57
CA ARG A 299 -15.40 8.67 -3.10
C ARG A 299 -15.46 10.03 -2.40
N ILE A 300 -15.10 10.09 -1.12
CA ILE A 300 -15.13 11.34 -0.35
C ILE A 300 -13.81 12.12 -0.40
N GLY A 301 -12.79 11.63 -1.12
CA GLY A 301 -11.49 12.31 -1.26
C GLY A 301 -10.28 11.50 -0.77
N GLY A 302 -10.50 10.26 -0.32
CA GLY A 302 -9.45 9.30 0.01
C GLY A 302 -8.79 9.52 1.37
N VAL A 303 -7.70 8.79 1.61
CA VAL A 303 -6.86 8.91 2.82
C VAL A 303 -6.41 10.35 3.11
N PRO A 304 -6.16 11.23 2.11
CA PRO A 304 -5.87 12.64 2.35
C PRO A 304 -6.90 13.41 3.18
N VAL A 305 -8.20 13.03 3.14
CA VAL A 305 -9.24 13.64 3.98
C VAL A 305 -8.93 13.41 5.46
N VAL A 306 -8.59 12.17 5.82
CA VAL A 306 -8.24 11.77 7.18
C VAL A 306 -6.94 12.44 7.62
N MET A 307 -5.90 12.42 6.76
CA MET A 307 -4.62 13.07 7.06
C MET A 307 -4.79 14.58 7.31
N LYS A 308 -5.59 15.27 6.49
CA LYS A 308 -5.87 16.70 6.66
C LYS A 308 -6.66 16.97 7.94
N HIS A 309 -7.66 16.17 8.24
CA HIS A 309 -8.46 16.32 9.46
C HIS A 309 -7.60 16.16 10.72
N LEU A 310 -6.72 15.16 10.75
CA LEU A 310 -5.77 14.96 11.86
C LEU A 310 -4.73 16.09 11.95
N LEU A 311 -4.26 16.61 10.81
CA LEU A 311 -3.33 17.74 10.77
C LEU A 311 -3.95 19.00 11.37
N ASP A 312 -5.19 19.32 11.00
CA ASP A 312 -5.92 20.48 11.53
C ASP A 312 -6.20 20.37 13.02
N ALA A 313 -6.37 19.13 13.52
CA ALA A 313 -6.54 18.83 14.94
C ALA A 313 -5.22 18.82 15.73
N GLY A 314 -4.07 19.03 15.10
CA GLY A 314 -2.75 18.94 15.77
C GLY A 314 -2.36 17.53 16.20
N LEU A 315 -2.91 16.51 15.53
CA LEU A 315 -2.67 15.09 15.77
C LEU A 315 -1.80 14.45 14.67
N PHE A 316 -1.29 15.25 13.74
CA PHE A 316 -0.47 14.80 12.62
C PHE A 316 0.68 15.78 12.39
N HIS A 317 1.88 15.25 12.13
CA HIS A 317 3.09 16.03 11.86
C HIS A 317 3.12 16.42 10.38
N GLY A 318 2.89 17.70 10.09
CA GLY A 318 2.88 18.23 8.73
C GLY A 318 4.27 18.48 8.11
N ASP A 319 5.30 18.60 8.94
CA ASP A 319 6.67 18.97 8.53
C ASP A 319 7.52 17.80 8.02
N VAL A 320 6.97 16.58 7.99
CA VAL A 320 7.68 15.39 7.50
C VAL A 320 7.87 15.44 5.99
N MET A 321 9.07 15.09 5.52
CA MET A 321 9.38 14.94 4.10
C MET A 321 8.60 13.76 3.50
N THR A 322 8.29 13.83 2.20
CA THR A 322 7.59 12.76 1.48
C THR A 322 8.27 12.46 0.15
N CYS A 323 7.83 11.39 -0.52
CA CYS A 323 8.33 10.95 -1.80
C CYS A 323 7.99 11.89 -2.97
N THR A 324 7.20 12.95 -2.73
CA THR A 324 6.99 14.04 -3.70
C THR A 324 8.17 15.03 -3.71
N GLY A 325 9.06 14.98 -2.72
CA GLY A 325 10.07 16.02 -2.46
C GLY A 325 9.53 17.23 -1.71
N LYS A 326 8.28 17.17 -1.23
CA LYS A 326 7.63 18.19 -0.40
C LYS A 326 7.27 17.63 0.96
N THR A 327 6.97 18.51 1.90
CA THR A 327 6.41 18.15 3.19
C THR A 327 4.98 17.65 3.05
N MET A 328 4.52 16.88 4.04
CA MET A 328 3.14 16.40 4.10
C MET A 328 2.12 17.55 4.10
N ALA A 329 2.39 18.63 4.83
CA ALA A 329 1.52 19.81 4.87
C ALA A 329 1.40 20.49 3.50
N GLU A 330 2.51 20.63 2.75
CA GLU A 330 2.50 21.20 1.40
C GLU A 330 1.66 20.32 0.45
N ASN A 331 1.85 19.00 0.50
CA ASN A 331 1.07 18.08 -0.33
C ASN A 331 -0.44 18.18 -0.04
N LEU A 332 -0.84 18.20 1.23
CA LEU A 332 -2.25 18.31 1.61
C LEU A 332 -2.84 19.68 1.24
N ALA A 333 -2.05 20.75 1.31
CA ALA A 333 -2.46 22.08 0.86
C ALA A 333 -2.70 22.12 -0.66
N GLU A 334 -1.88 21.43 -1.47
CA GLU A 334 -2.05 21.36 -2.92
C GLU A 334 -3.24 20.49 -3.34
N LEU A 335 -3.42 19.34 -2.67
CA LEU A 335 -4.55 18.44 -2.94
C LEU A 335 -5.90 19.05 -2.57
N ARG A 336 -5.94 19.91 -1.55
CA ARG A 336 -7.18 20.52 -1.02
C ARG A 336 -8.27 19.46 -0.76
N PRO A 337 -7.98 18.41 0.03
CA PRO A 337 -8.99 17.41 0.35
C PRO A 337 -10.18 18.08 1.04
N PRO A 338 -11.42 17.62 0.75
CA PRO A 338 -12.61 18.16 1.39
C PRO A 338 -12.62 17.86 2.90
N ALA A 339 -13.53 18.49 3.62
CA ALA A 339 -13.81 18.11 5.00
C ALA A 339 -14.42 16.69 5.07
N PRO A 340 -14.31 15.99 6.21
CA PRO A 340 -15.03 14.74 6.44
C PRO A 340 -16.52 14.87 6.14
N ASP A 341 -17.11 13.81 5.59
CA ASP A 341 -18.52 13.78 5.16
C ASP A 341 -19.49 13.54 6.33
N ASN A 342 -18.98 13.18 7.51
CA ASN A 342 -19.74 12.82 8.72
C ASN A 342 -20.63 11.57 8.53
N ASP A 343 -20.24 10.68 7.62
CA ASP A 343 -20.88 9.37 7.42
C ASP A 343 -19.82 8.29 7.24
N VAL A 344 -18.90 8.44 6.28
CA VAL A 344 -17.74 7.54 6.12
C VAL A 344 -16.61 7.91 7.08
N ILE A 345 -16.28 9.21 7.18
CA ILE A 345 -15.24 9.80 8.06
C ILE A 345 -15.84 10.93 8.91
#